data_AF-A0A533V3A3-F1
#
_entry.id   AF-A0A533V3A3-F1
#
_cell.length_a   1.000
_cell.length_b   1.000
_cell.length_c   1.000
_cell.angle_alpha   90.00
_cell.angle_beta   90.00
_cell.angle_gamma   90.00
#
_symmetry.space_group_name_H-M   'P 1'
#
loop_
_entity.id
_entity.type
_entity.pdbx_description
1 polymer ?
#
loop_
_entity_poly.entity_id
_entity_poly.type
_entity_poly.pdbx_seq_one_letter_code
_entity_poly.pdbx_strand_id
1 'polypeptide(L)'
;MIFNKVEKQIRKSEIGHNVTPIKSLPWWYEHYKRIRLFPWWTRYNVGLTKEASHKDKILELATNMDFDIKATSRIIRHAVSEFSKYGLGSDYPGYHTIDHNLEVAYVSLLSAANQKSENKISKKDIKHLFVAALFHDFDPRKEFEKPNEDNIELFIRNDQKLAKLIDSFEIDVNIVIALIHRTTYPFMGAQKEHALKRIHELISLAGIDEEDASTRQQYEKLGLFLSICDRIAGYCLGDFKYAKELARRNARGIGWHSQVINEKSVEYFTALKQKDDKDTFERVIQSLPAAYRKNFFDNVQGFREAWQKELEIKASLRKNELNFVTVVENIMNDSNKMNEHMFDTIMKIRQEYCSPTNFNDRSFRKSLYDPSTILITLRINSKEGEIVGYVKGGPLEKHKPKRSR
;
A
#
# COMPACT_ATOMS: atom_id res chain seq x y z
N MET A 1 21.21 22.45 -41.29
CA MET A 1 21.48 22.28 -39.84
C MET A 1 20.50 23.09 -38.96
N ILE A 2 19.22 23.20 -39.34
CA ILE A 2 18.20 24.00 -38.61
C ILE A 2 16.98 23.15 -38.15
N PHE A 3 16.83 21.91 -38.65
CA PHE A 3 15.68 21.06 -38.35
C PHE A 3 15.69 20.40 -36.95
N ASN A 4 16.84 20.22 -36.31
CA ASN A 4 16.92 19.53 -35.01
C ASN A 4 16.51 20.36 -33.78
N LYS A 5 16.34 21.68 -33.92
CA LYS A 5 16.00 22.56 -32.79
C LYS A 5 14.48 22.73 -32.62
N VAL A 6 13.75 22.72 -33.73
CA VAL A 6 12.28 22.89 -33.77
C VAL A 6 11.56 21.63 -33.30
N GLU A 7 12.00 20.43 -33.71
CA GLU A 7 11.45 19.16 -33.24
C GLU A 7 11.62 18.94 -31.72
N LYS A 8 12.74 19.41 -31.18
CA LYS A 8 13.03 19.34 -29.73
C LYS A 8 12.22 20.33 -28.91
N GLN A 9 11.73 21.40 -29.55
CA GLN A 9 10.91 22.44 -28.93
C GLN A 9 9.42 22.03 -28.96
N ILE A 10 8.98 21.34 -30.03
CA ILE A 10 7.62 20.80 -30.17
C ILE A 10 7.33 19.72 -29.11
N ARG A 11 8.30 18.85 -28.77
CA ARG A 11 8.13 17.86 -27.67
C ARG A 11 7.95 18.47 -26.27
N LYS A 12 8.22 19.77 -26.08
CA LYS A 12 8.07 20.45 -24.78
C LYS A 12 6.78 21.26 -24.67
N SER A 13 6.13 21.60 -25.78
CA SER A 13 5.04 22.58 -25.80
C SER A 13 3.63 22.00 -25.83
N GLU A 14 3.46 20.68 -25.90
CA GLU A 14 2.13 20.04 -25.89
C GLU A 14 1.71 19.42 -24.55
N ILE A 15 2.50 19.61 -23.49
CA ILE A 15 2.07 19.30 -22.12
C ILE A 15 1.40 20.55 -21.54
N GLY A 16 0.19 20.82 -22.02
CA GLY A 16 -0.67 21.91 -21.58
C GLY A 16 -1.32 21.63 -20.23
N HIS A 17 -0.52 21.55 -19.17
CA HIS A 17 -0.94 21.93 -17.82
C HIS A 17 0.24 22.67 -17.18
N ASN A 18 -0.04 23.78 -16.49
CA ASN A 18 0.95 24.51 -15.68
C ASN A 18 1.41 23.62 -14.52
N VAL A 19 2.26 22.64 -14.82
CA VAL A 19 2.81 21.73 -13.83
C VAL A 19 3.97 22.45 -13.18
N THR A 20 3.74 22.89 -11.94
CA THR A 20 4.81 23.41 -11.07
C THR A 20 5.93 22.37 -11.03
N PRO A 21 7.22 22.73 -11.17
CA PRO A 21 8.31 21.78 -10.99
C PRO A 21 8.18 21.09 -9.63
N ILE A 22 8.46 19.79 -9.55
CA ILE A 22 8.61 19.10 -8.26
C ILE A 22 9.63 19.93 -7.48
N LYS A 23 9.21 20.57 -6.37
CA LYS A 23 10.17 21.21 -5.47
C LYS A 23 11.08 20.09 -4.99
N SER A 24 12.32 20.08 -5.47
CA SER A 24 13.33 19.15 -5.01
C SER A 24 13.38 19.23 -3.50
N LEU A 25 13.27 18.09 -2.82
CA LEU A 25 13.49 18.04 -1.39
C LEU A 25 14.84 18.71 -1.09
N PRO A 26 14.96 19.48 0.00
CA PRO A 26 16.24 20.08 0.34
C PRO A 26 17.32 18.99 0.41
N TRP A 27 18.51 19.26 -0.14
CA TRP A 27 19.60 18.27 -0.22
C TRP A 27 19.93 17.66 1.15
N TRP A 28 19.79 18.44 2.23
CA TRP A 28 20.02 18.00 3.60
C TRP A 28 19.01 16.96 4.07
N TYR A 29 17.76 17.01 3.57
CA TYR A 29 16.71 16.05 3.93
C TYR A 29 16.99 14.69 3.30
N GLU A 30 17.38 14.66 2.02
CA GLU A 30 17.82 13.42 1.38
C GLU A 30 19.03 12.82 2.11
N HIS A 31 20.01 13.66 2.45
CA HIS A 31 21.20 13.22 3.17
C HIS A 31 20.84 12.64 4.55
N TYR A 32 19.99 13.34 5.30
CA TYR A 32 19.45 12.87 6.58
C TYR A 32 18.73 11.53 6.45
N LYS A 33 17.84 11.37 5.45
CA LYS A 33 17.14 10.10 5.20
C LYS A 33 18.10 8.97 4.90
N ARG A 34 19.14 9.20 4.09
CA ARG A 34 20.17 8.19 3.78
C ARG A 34 20.93 7.75 5.03
N ILE A 35 21.34 8.68 5.89
CA ILE A 35 22.00 8.35 7.17
C ILE A 35 21.05 7.58 8.08
N ARG A 36 19.84 8.10 8.29
CA ARG A 36 18.84 7.50 9.19
C ARG A 36 18.45 6.09 8.75
N LEU A 37 18.36 5.84 7.44
CA LEU A 37 17.99 4.54 6.88
C LEU A 37 19.20 3.62 6.62
N PHE A 38 20.43 4.05 6.93
CA PHE A 38 21.63 3.24 6.71
C PHE A 38 21.57 1.85 7.38
N PRO A 39 21.11 1.71 8.65
CA PRO A 39 20.95 0.39 9.27
C PRO A 39 19.93 -0.49 8.52
N TRP A 40 18.84 0.10 8.04
CA TRP A 40 17.84 -0.60 7.26
C TRP A 40 18.40 -1.02 5.89
N TRP A 41 19.12 -0.15 5.19
CA TRP A 41 19.79 -0.45 3.92
C TRP A 41 20.77 -1.62 4.04
N THR A 42 21.51 -1.68 5.15
CA THR A 42 22.42 -2.79 5.42
C THR A 42 21.63 -4.09 5.50
N ARG A 43 20.56 -4.12 6.32
CA ARG A 43 19.66 -5.28 6.47
C ARG A 43 18.99 -5.68 5.16
N TYR A 44 18.54 -4.72 4.35
CA TYR A 44 17.92 -4.95 3.05
C TYR A 44 18.89 -5.64 2.09
N ASN A 45 20.14 -5.15 2.01
CA ASN A 45 21.15 -5.72 1.12
C ASN A 45 21.58 -7.14 1.54
N VAL A 46 21.53 -7.49 2.82
CA VAL A 46 21.85 -8.84 3.32
C VAL A 46 20.63 -9.78 3.44
N GLY A 47 19.45 -9.39 2.96
CA GLY A 47 18.28 -10.29 2.93
C GLY A 47 17.46 -10.36 4.23
N LEU A 48 17.65 -9.44 5.18
CA LEU A 48 17.04 -9.50 6.52
C LEU A 48 15.76 -8.64 6.66
N THR A 49 15.16 -8.21 5.54
CA THR A 49 13.92 -7.42 5.53
C THR A 49 12.88 -8.05 4.59
N LYS A 50 11.60 -7.69 4.77
CA LYS A 50 10.51 -8.18 3.91
C LYS A 50 10.70 -7.78 2.46
N GLU A 51 11.10 -6.52 2.24
CA GLU A 51 11.40 -5.96 0.92
C GLU A 51 12.53 -6.71 0.23
N ALA A 52 13.52 -7.20 0.98
CA ALA A 52 14.60 -8.01 0.44
C ALA A 52 14.07 -9.38 -0.04
N SER A 53 13.19 -10.02 0.74
CA SER A 53 12.54 -11.27 0.33
C SER A 53 11.68 -11.09 -0.93
N HIS A 54 10.90 -10.01 -1.03
CA HIS A 54 10.15 -9.70 -2.25
C HIS A 54 11.08 -9.44 -3.45
N LYS A 55 12.15 -8.67 -3.25
CA LYS A 55 13.19 -8.46 -4.28
C LYS A 55 13.77 -9.78 -4.78
N ASP A 56 14.13 -10.69 -3.88
CA ASP A 56 14.72 -11.98 -4.27
C ASP A 56 13.73 -12.85 -5.07
N LYS A 57 12.46 -12.92 -4.64
CA LYS A 57 11.39 -13.62 -5.37
C LYS A 57 11.12 -13.02 -6.75
N ILE A 58 11.17 -11.69 -6.87
CA ILE A 58 11.03 -10.99 -8.17
C ILE A 58 12.20 -11.35 -9.09
N LEU A 59 13.43 -11.38 -8.57
CA LEU A 59 14.61 -11.73 -9.37
C LEU A 59 14.59 -13.20 -9.83
N GLU A 60 14.08 -14.10 -9.00
CA GLU A 60 13.84 -15.50 -9.37
C GLU A 60 12.83 -15.60 -10.53
N LEU A 61 11.67 -14.94 -10.42
CA LEU A 61 10.69 -14.91 -11.50
C LEU A 61 11.24 -14.27 -12.78
N ALA A 62 11.97 -13.16 -12.65
CA ALA A 62 12.62 -12.50 -13.77
C ALA A 62 13.61 -13.45 -14.48
N THR A 63 14.32 -14.29 -13.73
CA THR A 63 15.23 -15.31 -14.29
C THR A 63 14.46 -16.35 -15.07
N ASN A 64 13.36 -16.86 -14.51
CA ASN A 64 12.51 -17.84 -15.16
C ASN A 64 11.81 -17.30 -16.42
N MET A 65 11.63 -15.98 -16.50
CA MET A 65 11.09 -15.27 -17.68
C MET A 65 12.17 -14.79 -18.66
N ASP A 66 13.44 -15.14 -18.42
CA ASP A 66 14.58 -14.75 -19.25
C ASP A 66 14.77 -13.22 -19.34
N PHE A 67 14.54 -12.49 -18.24
CA PHE A 67 14.82 -11.07 -18.15
C PHE A 67 16.32 -10.82 -17.91
N ASP A 68 16.81 -9.65 -18.32
CA ASP A 68 18.16 -9.21 -17.91
C ASP A 68 18.15 -8.92 -16.40
N ILE A 69 18.73 -9.84 -15.64
CA ILE A 69 18.80 -9.78 -14.17
C ILE A 69 19.57 -8.57 -13.66
N LYS A 70 20.61 -8.11 -14.39
CA LYS A 70 21.35 -6.91 -13.99
C LYS A 70 20.48 -5.68 -14.16
N ALA A 71 19.76 -5.56 -15.27
CA ALA A 71 18.83 -4.46 -15.50
C ALA A 71 17.66 -4.51 -14.50
N THR A 72 17.03 -5.67 -14.30
CA THR A 72 15.95 -5.89 -13.32
C THR A 72 16.39 -5.49 -11.91
N SER A 73 17.54 -5.98 -11.44
CA SER A 73 18.08 -5.64 -10.11
C SER A 73 18.34 -4.14 -9.96
N ARG A 74 18.84 -3.47 -11.00
CA ARG A 74 19.07 -2.02 -10.99
C ARG A 74 17.76 -1.22 -10.95
N ILE A 75 16.71 -1.67 -11.64
CA ILE A 75 15.38 -1.05 -11.58
C ILE A 75 14.81 -1.16 -10.18
N ILE A 76 14.82 -2.36 -9.57
CA ILE A 76 14.32 -2.55 -8.19
C ILE A 76 15.12 -1.68 -7.22
N ARG A 77 16.45 -1.71 -7.29
CA ARG A 77 17.30 -0.90 -6.42
C ARG A 77 17.03 0.60 -6.60
N HIS A 78 16.72 1.04 -7.82
CA HIS A 78 16.33 2.42 -8.08
C HIS A 78 15.00 2.76 -7.40
N ALA A 79 13.96 1.94 -7.58
CA ALA A 79 12.68 2.12 -6.90
C ALA A 79 12.85 2.19 -5.37
N VAL A 80 13.54 1.21 -4.77
CA VAL A 80 13.79 1.20 -3.32
C VAL A 80 14.53 2.45 -2.83
N SER A 81 15.51 2.91 -3.61
CA SER A 81 16.23 4.17 -3.37
C SER A 81 15.29 5.37 -3.34
N GLU A 82 14.47 5.54 -4.38
CA GLU A 82 13.61 6.71 -4.48
C GLU A 82 12.53 6.72 -3.40
N PHE A 83 11.81 5.61 -3.19
CA PHE A 83 10.84 5.52 -2.08
C PHE A 83 11.46 5.86 -0.72
N SER A 84 12.67 5.36 -0.45
CA SER A 84 13.38 5.64 0.81
C SER A 84 13.73 7.12 0.97
N LYS A 85 14.21 7.78 -0.10
CA LYS A 85 14.59 9.20 -0.07
C LYS A 85 13.40 10.11 0.17
N TYR A 86 12.26 9.80 -0.44
CA TYR A 86 11.03 10.59 -0.32
C TYR A 86 10.22 10.24 0.94
N GLY A 87 10.71 9.33 1.78
CA GLY A 87 10.06 8.99 3.04
C GLY A 87 8.87 8.04 2.90
N LEU A 88 8.80 7.31 1.79
CA LEU A 88 7.83 6.26 1.47
C LEU A 88 8.44 4.85 1.64
N GLY A 89 9.52 4.76 2.43
CA GLY A 89 10.20 3.52 2.75
C GLY A 89 9.42 2.68 3.77
N SER A 90 10.10 1.67 4.32
CA SER A 90 9.57 0.73 5.32
C SER A 90 9.05 1.38 6.61
N ASP A 91 9.49 2.60 6.91
CA ASP A 91 9.10 3.36 8.08
C ASP A 91 7.92 4.32 7.84
N TYR A 92 7.36 4.34 6.62
CA TYR A 92 6.18 5.12 6.31
C TYR A 92 4.91 4.45 6.91
N PRO A 93 4.09 5.17 7.70
CA PRO A 93 2.93 4.59 8.36
C PRO A 93 1.71 4.39 7.44
N GLY A 94 1.72 4.98 6.23
CA GLY A 94 0.64 4.85 5.26
C GLY A 94 0.68 3.53 4.48
N TYR A 95 -0.24 3.38 3.54
CA TYR A 95 -0.39 2.17 2.73
C TYR A 95 0.63 2.10 1.58
N HIS A 96 0.72 3.18 0.80
CA HIS A 96 1.54 3.28 -0.41
C HIS A 96 3.03 3.39 -0.07
N THR A 97 3.67 2.23 0.07
CA THR A 97 5.06 2.04 0.52
C THR A 97 5.84 1.21 -0.49
N ILE A 98 7.17 1.22 -0.38
CA ILE A 98 7.99 0.32 -1.19
C ILE A 98 7.68 -1.17 -0.96
N ASP A 99 7.28 -1.58 0.25
CA ASP A 99 6.91 -2.97 0.53
C ASP A 99 5.67 -3.34 -0.29
N HIS A 100 4.65 -2.49 -0.29
CA HIS A 100 3.46 -2.66 -1.12
C HIS A 100 3.81 -2.73 -2.61
N ASN A 101 4.60 -1.80 -3.16
CA ASN A 101 4.96 -1.83 -4.58
C ASN A 101 5.76 -3.08 -4.98
N LEU A 102 6.57 -3.63 -4.07
CA LEU A 102 7.26 -4.90 -4.29
C LEU A 102 6.28 -6.09 -4.23
N GLU A 103 5.28 -6.07 -3.34
CA GLU A 103 4.19 -7.06 -3.35
C GLU A 103 3.42 -7.03 -4.67
N VAL A 104 3.06 -5.84 -5.16
CA VAL A 104 2.36 -5.68 -6.45
C VAL A 104 3.22 -6.17 -7.60
N ALA A 105 4.49 -5.76 -7.68
CA ALA A 105 5.40 -6.22 -8.73
C ALA A 105 5.59 -7.75 -8.71
N TYR A 106 5.72 -8.34 -7.52
CA TYR A 106 5.82 -9.79 -7.36
C TYR A 106 4.55 -10.51 -7.85
N VAL A 107 3.36 -10.07 -7.41
CA VAL A 107 2.08 -10.68 -7.77
C VAL A 107 1.79 -10.48 -9.26
N SER A 108 2.09 -9.31 -9.83
CA SER A 108 1.95 -9.05 -11.27
C SER A 108 2.82 -9.98 -12.10
N LEU A 109 4.10 -10.14 -11.76
CA LEU A 109 4.98 -11.08 -12.45
C LEU A 109 4.52 -12.53 -12.28
N LEU A 110 4.23 -12.95 -11.05
CA LEU A 110 3.81 -14.32 -10.77
C LEU A 110 2.53 -14.69 -11.52
N SER A 111 1.54 -13.80 -11.49
CA SER A 111 0.28 -13.93 -12.22
C SER A 111 0.51 -13.97 -13.73
N ALA A 112 1.37 -13.10 -14.26
CA ALA A 112 1.69 -13.07 -15.69
C ALA A 112 2.44 -14.33 -16.17
N ALA A 113 3.33 -14.87 -15.33
CA ALA A 113 4.10 -16.11 -15.61
C ALA A 113 3.18 -17.32 -15.78
N ASN A 114 2.16 -17.39 -14.94
CA ASN A 114 1.30 -18.56 -14.77
C ASN A 114 0.00 -18.45 -15.55
N GLN A 115 -0.09 -17.53 -16.51
CA GLN A 115 -1.24 -17.43 -17.38
C GLN A 115 -1.41 -18.69 -18.23
N LYS A 116 -2.66 -19.09 -18.44
CA LYS A 116 -2.99 -20.15 -19.41
C LYS A 116 -2.63 -19.71 -20.83
N SER A 117 -2.47 -20.67 -21.73
CA SER A 117 -2.03 -20.46 -23.13
C SER A 117 -2.82 -19.37 -23.87
N GLU A 118 -4.14 -19.39 -23.75
CA GLU A 118 -5.09 -18.47 -24.38
C GLU A 118 -5.00 -17.03 -23.81
N ASN A 119 -4.30 -16.87 -22.69
CA ASN A 119 -4.14 -15.65 -21.93
C ASN A 119 -2.66 -15.27 -21.80
N LYS A 120 -1.79 -15.80 -22.66
CA LYS A 120 -0.36 -15.54 -22.58
C LYS A 120 -0.07 -14.04 -22.80
N ILE A 121 0.71 -13.45 -21.90
CA ILE A 121 1.18 -12.06 -22.01
C ILE A 121 2.56 -12.10 -22.67
N SER A 122 2.83 -11.18 -23.60
CA SER A 122 4.12 -11.12 -24.29
C SER A 122 5.24 -10.75 -23.32
N LYS A 123 6.47 -11.24 -23.56
CA LYS A 123 7.63 -10.91 -22.72
C LYS A 123 7.83 -9.40 -22.58
N LYS A 124 7.65 -8.66 -23.68
CA LYS A 124 7.74 -7.18 -23.71
C LYS A 124 6.69 -6.55 -22.80
N ASP A 125 5.44 -7.01 -22.86
CA ASP A 125 4.36 -6.50 -22.01
C ASP A 125 4.56 -6.81 -20.53
N ILE A 126 5.10 -7.99 -20.19
CA ILE A 126 5.45 -8.33 -18.81
C ILE A 126 6.54 -7.39 -18.29
N LYS A 127 7.51 -7.00 -19.13
CA LYS A 127 8.53 -6.01 -18.76
C LYS A 127 7.90 -4.62 -18.52
N HIS A 128 6.97 -4.16 -19.35
CA HIS A 128 6.22 -2.91 -19.11
C HIS A 128 5.47 -2.98 -17.79
N LEU A 129 4.74 -4.09 -17.58
CA LEU A 129 3.96 -4.36 -16.37
C LEU A 129 4.83 -4.33 -15.11
N PHE A 130 6.02 -4.94 -15.16
CA PHE A 130 6.98 -4.96 -14.05
C PHE A 130 7.41 -3.55 -13.63
N VAL A 131 7.79 -2.70 -14.59
CA VAL A 131 8.22 -1.34 -14.29
C VAL A 131 7.04 -0.50 -13.81
N ALA A 132 5.87 -0.63 -14.44
CA ALA A 132 4.65 0.06 -14.00
C ALA A 132 4.29 -0.32 -12.55
N ALA A 133 4.28 -1.61 -12.22
CA ALA A 133 3.97 -2.10 -10.88
C ALA A 133 4.90 -1.53 -9.79
N LEU A 134 6.21 -1.41 -10.07
CA LEU A 134 7.16 -0.84 -9.12
C LEU A 134 6.94 0.66 -8.85
N PHE A 135 6.42 1.41 -9.81
CA PHE A 135 6.31 2.87 -9.72
C PHE A 135 4.88 3.42 -9.64
N HIS A 136 3.85 2.58 -9.76
CA HIS A 136 2.44 3.02 -9.85
C HIS A 136 1.93 3.87 -8.68
N ASP A 137 2.60 3.77 -7.54
CA ASP A 137 2.28 4.49 -6.29
C ASP A 137 3.35 5.52 -5.89
N PHE A 138 4.40 5.68 -6.71
CA PHE A 138 5.53 6.56 -6.39
C PHE A 138 5.21 8.03 -6.65
N ASP A 139 4.40 8.63 -5.77
CA ASP A 139 4.15 10.08 -5.77
C ASP A 139 5.18 10.79 -4.86
N PRO A 140 6.21 11.45 -5.42
CA PRO A 140 7.24 12.12 -4.63
C PRO A 140 6.74 13.37 -3.90
N ARG A 141 5.61 13.97 -4.30
CA ARG A 141 5.07 15.16 -3.63
C ARG A 141 4.28 14.78 -2.39
N LYS A 142 3.59 13.64 -2.45
CA LYS A 142 2.75 13.11 -1.38
C LYS A 142 1.85 14.18 -0.76
N GLU A 143 1.22 15.00 -1.61
CA GLU A 143 0.28 16.04 -1.18
C GLU A 143 -0.95 15.41 -0.51
N PHE A 144 -1.30 14.20 -0.95
CA PHE A 144 -2.35 13.37 -0.37
C PHE A 144 -1.83 11.95 -0.10
N GLU A 145 -2.52 11.22 0.77
CA GLU A 145 -2.21 9.81 1.05
C GLU A 145 -2.37 8.95 -0.20
N LYS A 146 -3.44 9.20 -0.96
CA LYS A 146 -3.64 8.60 -2.29
C LYS A 146 -2.62 9.22 -3.28
N PRO A 147 -1.89 8.40 -4.06
CA PRO A 147 -1.00 8.89 -5.11
C PRO A 147 -1.75 9.63 -6.22
N ASN A 148 -1.08 10.60 -6.82
CA ASN A 148 -1.55 11.30 -8.01
C ASN A 148 -0.73 10.87 -9.22
N GLU A 149 -1.38 10.26 -10.21
CA GLU A 149 -0.75 9.65 -11.37
C GLU A 149 -0.01 10.66 -12.26
N ASP A 150 -0.42 11.93 -12.28
CA ASP A 150 0.27 13.00 -13.01
C ASP A 150 1.61 13.35 -12.34
N ASN A 151 1.68 13.33 -11.01
CA ASN A 151 2.94 13.51 -10.28
C ASN A 151 3.91 12.35 -10.55
N ILE A 152 3.39 11.13 -10.66
CA ILE A 152 4.17 9.92 -10.97
C ILE A 152 4.71 10.00 -12.40
N GLU A 153 3.84 10.34 -13.36
CA GLU A 153 4.23 10.57 -14.75
C GLU A 153 5.34 11.63 -14.83
N LEU A 154 5.16 12.77 -14.17
CA LEU A 154 6.15 13.84 -14.13
C LEU A 154 7.49 13.36 -13.58
N PHE A 155 7.48 12.55 -12.52
CA PHE A 155 8.72 11.95 -12.00
C PHE A 155 9.38 11.04 -13.02
N ILE A 156 8.65 10.07 -13.58
CA ILE A 156 9.18 9.08 -14.52
C ILE A 156 9.83 9.77 -15.73
N ARG A 157 9.20 10.82 -16.25
CA ARG A 157 9.73 11.59 -17.39
C ARG A 157 11.00 12.39 -17.07
N ASN A 158 11.20 12.78 -15.82
CA ASN A 158 12.33 13.62 -15.41
C ASN A 158 13.48 12.84 -14.77
N ASP A 159 13.28 11.57 -14.39
CA ASP A 159 14.34 10.73 -13.85
C ASP A 159 15.22 10.13 -14.97
N GLN A 160 16.37 10.76 -15.20
CA GLN A 160 17.34 10.32 -16.22
C GLN A 160 17.90 8.92 -15.97
N LYS A 161 17.95 8.47 -14.71
CA LYS A 161 18.49 7.15 -14.38
C LYS A 161 17.44 6.08 -14.69
N LEU A 162 16.18 6.32 -14.37
CA LEU A 162 15.07 5.46 -14.73
C LEU A 162 14.89 5.39 -16.25
N ALA A 163 14.98 6.51 -16.96
CA ALA A 163 14.93 6.54 -18.43
C ALA A 163 15.97 5.60 -19.05
N LYS A 164 17.25 5.71 -18.64
CA LYS A 164 18.32 4.80 -19.09
C LYS A 164 18.06 3.33 -18.75
N LEU A 165 17.44 3.06 -17.60
CA LEU A 165 17.10 1.70 -17.20
C LEU A 165 15.95 1.13 -18.04
N ILE A 166 14.92 1.94 -18.32
CA ILE A 166 13.81 1.61 -19.22
C ILE A 166 14.32 1.30 -20.62
N ASP A 167 15.18 2.16 -21.17
CA ASP A 167 15.80 1.95 -22.48
C ASP A 167 16.59 0.64 -22.52
N SER A 168 17.39 0.35 -21.48
CA SER A 168 18.13 -0.91 -21.38
C SER A 168 17.24 -2.15 -21.22
N PHE A 169 15.98 -1.96 -20.81
CA PHE A 169 15.01 -3.04 -20.68
C PHE A 169 14.20 -3.25 -21.97
N GLU A 170 14.38 -2.40 -22.98
CA GLU A 170 13.75 -2.43 -24.30
C GLU A 170 12.21 -2.28 -24.23
N ILE A 171 11.76 -1.38 -23.36
CA ILE A 171 10.32 -1.07 -23.18
C ILE A 171 10.04 0.42 -23.41
N ASP A 172 8.80 0.74 -23.74
CA ASP A 172 8.35 2.10 -23.99
C ASP A 172 7.85 2.77 -22.70
N VAL A 173 8.40 3.94 -22.39
CA VAL A 173 8.06 4.70 -21.18
C VAL A 173 6.61 5.18 -21.18
N ASN A 174 6.03 5.52 -22.34
CA ASN A 174 4.64 5.96 -22.42
C ASN A 174 3.69 4.80 -22.15
N ILE A 175 4.02 3.58 -22.59
CA ILE A 175 3.26 2.39 -22.20
C ILE A 175 3.34 2.15 -20.70
N VAL A 176 4.53 2.25 -20.09
CA VAL A 176 4.67 2.14 -18.62
C VAL A 176 3.74 3.14 -17.91
N ILE A 177 3.75 4.41 -18.34
CA ILE A 177 2.93 5.47 -17.74
C ILE A 177 1.43 5.22 -18.00
N ALA A 178 1.05 4.70 -19.18
CA ALA A 178 -0.34 4.36 -19.49
C ALA A 178 -0.87 3.26 -18.55
N LEU A 179 -0.06 2.24 -18.25
CA LEU A 179 -0.43 1.20 -17.29
C LEU A 179 -0.63 1.79 -15.88
N ILE A 180 0.19 2.76 -15.48
CA ILE A 180 0.05 3.47 -14.19
C ILE A 180 -1.24 4.29 -14.13
N HIS A 181 -1.58 5.07 -15.16
CA HIS A 181 -2.87 5.79 -15.18
C HIS A 181 -4.08 4.86 -15.06
N ARG A 182 -3.95 3.59 -15.47
CA ARG A 182 -5.04 2.62 -15.33
C ARG A 182 -5.22 2.10 -13.89
N THR A 183 -4.26 2.34 -12.98
CA THR A 183 -4.36 1.98 -11.56
C THR A 183 -5.15 3.00 -10.73
N THR A 184 -5.60 4.11 -11.33
CA THR A 184 -6.44 5.10 -10.65
C THR A 184 -7.67 4.47 -10.00
N TYR A 185 -7.84 4.74 -8.71
CA TYR A 185 -8.97 4.23 -7.92
C TYR A 185 -9.69 5.34 -7.13
N PRO A 186 -11.03 5.39 -7.11
CA PRO A 186 -11.94 4.58 -7.92
C PRO A 186 -11.83 4.94 -9.42
N PHE A 187 -11.89 3.93 -10.28
CA PHE A 187 -11.85 4.12 -11.75
C PHE A 187 -13.25 4.46 -12.28
N MET A 188 -13.81 5.59 -11.86
CA MET A 188 -15.18 6.03 -12.20
C MET A 188 -15.24 7.54 -12.40
N GLY A 189 -16.31 8.05 -13.02
CA GLY A 189 -16.58 9.48 -13.19
C GLY A 189 -15.44 10.26 -13.86
N ALA A 190 -15.20 11.49 -13.40
CA ALA A 190 -14.18 12.39 -13.94
C ALA A 190 -12.75 11.80 -13.85
N GLN A 191 -12.45 11.00 -12.83
CA GLN A 191 -11.16 10.33 -12.69
C GLN A 191 -10.94 9.30 -13.80
N LYS A 192 -11.98 8.50 -14.14
CA LYS A 192 -11.93 7.56 -15.25
C LYS A 192 -11.77 8.27 -16.59
N GLU A 193 -12.52 9.35 -16.81
CA GLU A 193 -12.46 10.13 -18.05
C GLU A 193 -11.06 10.72 -18.27
N HIS A 194 -10.48 11.32 -17.22
CA HIS A 194 -9.12 11.83 -17.26
C HIS A 194 -8.09 10.72 -17.54
N ALA A 195 -8.14 9.62 -16.79
CA ALA A 195 -7.21 8.52 -16.95
C ALA A 195 -7.30 7.89 -18.35
N LEU A 196 -8.52 7.63 -18.87
CA LEU A 196 -8.71 7.07 -20.21
C LEU A 196 -8.17 8.00 -21.31
N LYS A 197 -8.49 9.29 -21.23
CA LYS A 197 -7.95 10.29 -22.16
C LYS A 197 -6.42 10.23 -22.15
N ARG A 198 -5.81 10.25 -20.95
CA ARG A 198 -4.36 10.24 -20.83
C ARG A 198 -3.74 8.93 -21.32
N ILE A 199 -4.35 7.78 -21.02
CA ILE A 199 -3.95 6.46 -21.53
C ILE A 199 -3.92 6.45 -23.06
N HIS A 200 -4.97 6.95 -23.71
CA HIS A 200 -5.07 6.96 -25.18
C HIS A 200 -4.02 7.87 -25.82
N GLU A 201 -3.78 9.05 -25.25
CA GLU A 201 -2.69 9.93 -25.69
C GLU A 201 -1.32 9.25 -25.56
N LEU A 202 -1.06 8.58 -24.43
CA LEU A 202 0.20 7.89 -24.18
C LEU A 202 0.43 6.71 -25.12
N ILE A 203 -0.62 5.96 -25.45
CA ILE A 203 -0.55 4.86 -26.42
C ILE A 203 -0.23 5.41 -27.81
N SER A 204 -0.84 6.53 -28.23
CA SER A 204 -0.50 7.20 -29.49
C SER A 204 0.94 7.72 -29.49
N LEU A 205 1.42 8.28 -28.36
CA LEU A 205 2.82 8.71 -28.21
C LEU A 205 3.84 7.56 -28.24
N ALA A 206 3.41 6.32 -27.95
CA ALA A 206 4.21 5.12 -28.14
C ALA A 206 4.26 4.64 -29.61
N GLY A 207 3.63 5.38 -30.53
CA GLY A 207 3.62 5.08 -31.97
C GLY A 207 2.57 4.05 -32.38
N ILE A 208 1.56 3.80 -31.56
CA ILE A 208 0.45 2.89 -31.89
C ILE A 208 -0.68 3.70 -32.51
N ASP A 209 -1.05 3.33 -33.74
CA ASP A 209 -2.09 3.99 -34.51
C ASP A 209 -3.43 4.03 -33.76
N GLU A 210 -4.23 5.06 -33.98
CA GLU A 210 -5.58 5.17 -33.41
C GLU A 210 -6.52 4.09 -33.97
N GLU A 211 -6.29 3.67 -35.22
CA GLU A 211 -7.06 2.62 -35.90
C GLU A 211 -6.65 1.21 -35.46
N ASP A 212 -5.51 1.02 -34.78
CA ASP A 212 -5.11 -0.27 -34.19
C ASP A 212 -5.86 -0.56 -32.88
N ALA A 213 -7.18 -0.70 -33.01
CA ALA A 213 -8.07 -0.94 -31.88
C ALA A 213 -7.69 -2.19 -31.07
N SER A 214 -7.10 -3.20 -31.73
CA SER A 214 -6.66 -4.45 -31.08
C SER A 214 -5.52 -4.21 -30.11
N THR A 215 -4.43 -3.57 -30.56
CA THR A 215 -3.26 -3.29 -29.72
C THR A 215 -3.61 -2.29 -28.61
N ARG A 216 -4.42 -1.27 -28.90
CA ARG A 216 -4.88 -0.29 -27.89
C ARG A 216 -5.69 -0.99 -26.79
N GLN A 217 -6.64 -1.84 -27.16
CA GLN A 217 -7.43 -2.62 -26.19
C GLN A 217 -6.57 -3.60 -25.38
N GLN A 218 -5.52 -4.17 -25.98
CA GLN A 218 -4.57 -5.03 -25.26
C GLN A 218 -3.87 -4.26 -24.13
N TYR A 219 -3.40 -3.03 -24.36
CA TYR A 219 -2.76 -2.23 -23.31
C TYR A 219 -3.75 -1.75 -22.24
N GLU A 220 -4.99 -1.43 -22.58
CA GLU A 220 -6.03 -1.15 -21.59
C GLU A 220 -6.30 -2.36 -20.69
N LYS A 221 -6.39 -3.57 -21.28
CA LYS A 221 -6.54 -4.83 -20.55
C LYS A 221 -5.32 -5.12 -19.68
N LEU A 222 -4.10 -4.83 -20.15
CA LEU A 222 -2.87 -4.97 -19.38
C LEU A 222 -2.84 -3.99 -18.19
N GLY A 223 -3.33 -2.76 -18.37
CA GLY A 223 -3.46 -1.79 -17.28
C GLY A 223 -4.50 -2.22 -16.26
N LEU A 224 -5.64 -2.76 -16.70
CA LEU A 224 -6.64 -3.35 -15.80
C LEU A 224 -6.06 -4.54 -15.03
N PHE A 225 -5.27 -5.39 -15.70
CA PHE A 225 -4.55 -6.49 -15.05
C PHE A 225 -3.64 -5.99 -13.92
N LEU A 226 -2.89 -4.91 -14.16
CA LEU A 226 -2.07 -4.28 -13.13
C LEU A 226 -2.92 -3.76 -11.97
N SER A 227 -3.99 -3.03 -12.27
CA SER A 227 -4.93 -2.49 -11.28
C SER A 227 -5.56 -3.60 -10.41
N ILE A 228 -5.82 -4.78 -10.97
CA ILE A 228 -6.28 -5.93 -10.20
C ILE A 228 -5.17 -6.47 -9.29
N CYS A 229 -3.95 -6.63 -9.83
CA CYS A 229 -2.81 -7.11 -9.04
C CYS A 229 -2.54 -6.21 -7.83
N ASP A 230 -2.50 -4.89 -8.03
CA ASP A 230 -2.37 -3.89 -6.97
C ASP A 230 -3.40 -4.11 -5.86
N ARG A 231 -4.67 -4.12 -6.25
CA ARG A 231 -5.81 -4.25 -5.34
C ARG A 231 -5.85 -5.54 -4.52
N ILE A 232 -5.23 -6.62 -4.99
CA ILE A 232 -5.26 -7.92 -4.31
C ILE A 232 -3.94 -8.34 -3.68
N ALA A 233 -2.81 -7.74 -4.04
CA ALA A 233 -1.48 -8.30 -3.76
C ALA A 233 -1.27 -8.60 -2.27
N GLY A 234 -1.45 -7.61 -1.41
CA GLY A 234 -1.28 -7.79 0.03
C GLY A 234 -2.29 -8.77 0.63
N TYR A 235 -3.52 -8.83 0.10
CA TYR A 235 -4.56 -9.78 0.53
C TYR A 235 -4.31 -11.22 0.07
N CYS A 236 -3.50 -11.44 -0.96
CA CYS A 236 -3.08 -12.76 -1.40
C CYS A 236 -1.84 -13.26 -0.64
N LEU A 237 -0.95 -12.35 -0.27
CA LEU A 237 0.35 -12.70 0.31
C LEU A 237 0.31 -12.88 1.83
N GLY A 238 -0.54 -12.12 2.54
CA GLY A 238 -0.63 -12.19 4.00
C GLY A 238 -1.87 -12.89 4.54
N ASP A 239 -1.84 -13.14 5.84
CA ASP A 239 -2.96 -13.67 6.60
C ASP A 239 -4.00 -12.58 6.93
N PHE A 240 -5.06 -12.97 7.67
CA PHE A 240 -6.13 -12.03 8.00
C PHE A 240 -5.68 -10.91 8.95
N LYS A 241 -4.62 -11.13 9.74
CA LYS A 241 -4.05 -10.08 10.57
C LYS A 241 -3.41 -9.01 9.69
N TYR A 242 -2.65 -9.40 8.68
CA TYR A 242 -2.06 -8.48 7.71
C TYR A 242 -3.14 -7.79 6.87
N ALA A 243 -4.15 -8.53 6.39
CA ALA A 243 -5.27 -7.97 5.64
C ALA A 243 -6.00 -6.85 6.40
N LYS A 244 -6.25 -7.04 7.71
CA LYS A 244 -6.84 -5.98 8.57
C LYS A 244 -5.93 -4.77 8.71
N GLU A 245 -4.62 -4.98 8.79
CA GLU A 245 -3.66 -3.88 8.83
C GLU A 245 -3.71 -3.04 7.54
N LEU A 246 -3.72 -3.70 6.38
CA LEU A 246 -3.87 -3.03 5.08
C LEU A 246 -5.17 -2.24 4.99
N ALA A 247 -6.31 -2.86 5.34
CA ALA A 247 -7.60 -2.19 5.33
C ALA A 247 -7.63 -0.96 6.26
N ARG A 248 -6.98 -1.03 7.43
CA ARG A 248 -6.86 0.12 8.34
C ARG A 248 -5.96 1.22 7.79
N ARG A 249 -4.84 0.89 7.16
CA ARG A 249 -3.96 1.88 6.51
C ARG A 249 -4.67 2.58 5.37
N ASN A 250 -5.38 1.82 4.53
CA ASN A 250 -6.23 2.37 3.47
C ASN A 250 -7.33 3.28 4.03
N ALA A 251 -8.07 2.82 5.04
CA ALA A 251 -9.12 3.61 5.69
C ALA A 251 -8.58 4.95 6.24
N ARG A 252 -7.39 4.96 6.84
CA ARG A 252 -6.74 6.20 7.27
C ARG A 252 -6.42 7.13 6.08
N GLY A 253 -5.90 6.55 4.98
CA GLY A 253 -5.56 7.31 3.79
C GLY A 253 -6.75 8.03 3.13
N ILE A 254 -7.94 7.45 3.24
CA ILE A 254 -9.18 8.00 2.67
C ILE A 254 -10.12 8.62 3.72
N GLY A 255 -9.66 8.75 4.98
CA GLY A 255 -10.42 9.39 6.06
C GLY A 255 -11.65 8.61 6.55
N TRP A 256 -11.71 7.29 6.36
CA TRP A 256 -12.79 6.47 6.87
C TRP A 256 -12.71 6.27 8.38
N HIS A 257 -13.88 6.33 9.03
CA HIS A 257 -14.00 5.99 10.43
C HIS A 257 -13.78 4.49 10.66
N SER A 258 -13.20 4.10 11.79
CA SER A 258 -12.86 2.69 12.06
C SER A 258 -14.08 1.76 12.07
N GLN A 259 -15.27 2.30 12.36
CA GLN A 259 -16.54 1.56 12.44
C GLN A 259 -17.08 1.06 11.10
N VAL A 260 -16.58 1.56 9.97
CA VAL A 260 -17.05 1.15 8.64
C VAL A 260 -16.04 0.27 7.91
N ILE A 261 -14.87 -0.03 8.50
CA ILE A 261 -13.79 -0.73 7.80
C ILE A 261 -14.22 -2.12 7.34
N ASN A 262 -14.88 -2.90 8.19
CA ASN A 262 -15.31 -4.25 7.84
C ASN A 262 -16.41 -4.23 6.77
N GLU A 263 -17.44 -3.40 6.95
CA GLU A 263 -18.50 -3.16 5.96
C GLU A 263 -17.93 -2.77 4.59
N LYS A 264 -17.08 -1.74 4.55
CA LYS A 264 -16.49 -1.25 3.31
C LYS A 264 -15.50 -2.21 2.68
N SER A 265 -14.82 -3.03 3.48
CA SER A 265 -13.99 -4.12 2.95
C SER A 265 -14.86 -5.17 2.25
N VAL A 266 -16.01 -5.54 2.83
CA VAL A 266 -16.95 -6.46 2.20
C VAL A 266 -17.53 -5.87 0.90
N GLU A 267 -17.91 -4.60 0.90
CA GLU A 267 -18.33 -3.88 -0.31
C GLU A 267 -17.24 -3.91 -1.39
N TYR A 268 -16.00 -3.56 -1.01
CA TYR A 268 -14.84 -3.52 -1.89
C TYR A 268 -14.58 -4.88 -2.58
N PHE A 269 -14.50 -5.97 -1.82
CA PHE A 269 -14.26 -7.29 -2.39
C PHE A 269 -15.45 -7.82 -3.19
N THR A 270 -16.66 -7.35 -2.88
CA THR A 270 -17.85 -7.68 -3.68
C THR A 270 -17.82 -6.97 -5.02
N ALA A 271 -17.45 -5.68 -5.04
CA ALA A 271 -17.30 -4.90 -6.26
C ALA A 271 -16.20 -5.47 -7.18
N LEU A 272 -15.08 -5.92 -6.62
CA LEU A 272 -13.99 -6.56 -7.38
C LEU A 272 -14.43 -7.82 -8.14
N LYS A 273 -15.48 -8.50 -7.65
CA LYS A 273 -16.05 -9.72 -8.24
C LYS A 273 -17.19 -9.44 -9.22
N GLN A 274 -17.46 -8.17 -9.56
CA GLN A 274 -18.59 -7.75 -10.37
C GLN A 274 -18.16 -7.02 -11.67
N LYS A 275 -19.07 -7.05 -12.65
CA LYS A 275 -19.04 -6.42 -14.00
C LYS A 275 -17.64 -6.28 -14.64
N ASP A 276 -17.08 -5.08 -14.69
CA ASP A 276 -15.98 -4.73 -15.61
C ASP A 276 -14.65 -5.36 -15.24
N ASP A 277 -14.48 -5.72 -13.96
CA ASP A 277 -13.23 -6.25 -13.41
C ASP A 277 -13.23 -7.79 -13.32
N LYS A 278 -14.42 -8.42 -13.40
CA LYS A 278 -14.63 -9.83 -13.04
C LYS A 278 -13.73 -10.78 -13.83
N ASP A 279 -13.71 -10.68 -15.16
CA ASP A 279 -12.97 -11.61 -16.01
C ASP A 279 -11.45 -11.50 -15.77
N THR A 280 -10.96 -10.28 -15.63
CA THR A 280 -9.53 -10.03 -15.33
C THR A 280 -9.18 -10.48 -13.91
N PHE A 281 -10.07 -10.22 -12.94
CA PHE A 281 -9.94 -10.71 -11.57
C PHE A 281 -9.84 -12.23 -11.51
N GLU A 282 -10.77 -12.94 -12.16
CA GLU A 282 -10.77 -14.41 -12.20
C GLU A 282 -9.50 -14.95 -12.85
N ARG A 283 -9.07 -14.35 -13.96
CA ARG A 283 -7.82 -14.71 -14.64
C ARG A 283 -6.59 -14.51 -13.76
N VAL A 284 -6.48 -13.37 -13.09
CA VAL A 284 -5.38 -13.09 -12.16
C VAL A 284 -5.39 -14.10 -11.02
N ILE A 285 -6.51 -14.22 -10.30
CA ILE A 285 -6.62 -15.15 -9.16
C ILE A 285 -6.30 -16.58 -9.59
N GLN A 286 -6.86 -17.09 -10.69
CA GLN A 286 -6.64 -18.47 -11.14
C GLN A 286 -5.17 -18.77 -11.48
N SER A 287 -4.42 -17.77 -11.94
CA SER A 287 -2.99 -17.93 -12.23
C SER A 287 -2.09 -17.96 -10.98
N LEU A 288 -2.59 -17.53 -9.82
CA LEU A 288 -1.82 -17.56 -8.59
C LEU A 288 -1.72 -18.99 -8.00
N PRO A 289 -0.62 -19.31 -7.29
CA PRO A 289 -0.50 -20.55 -6.53
C PRO A 289 -1.67 -20.77 -5.58
N ALA A 290 -2.03 -22.04 -5.37
CA ALA A 290 -3.19 -22.43 -4.57
C ALA A 290 -3.19 -21.80 -3.16
N ALA A 291 -2.02 -21.70 -2.52
CA ALA A 291 -1.87 -21.08 -1.21
C ALA A 291 -2.26 -19.59 -1.22
N TYR A 292 -1.82 -18.81 -2.21
CA TYR A 292 -2.14 -17.38 -2.31
C TYR A 292 -3.62 -17.15 -2.65
N ARG A 293 -4.20 -17.99 -3.51
CA ARG A 293 -5.65 -17.97 -3.77
C ARG A 293 -6.44 -18.24 -2.50
N LYS A 294 -6.03 -19.26 -1.74
CA LYS A 294 -6.66 -19.62 -0.46
C LYS A 294 -6.58 -18.44 0.52
N ASN A 295 -5.40 -17.85 0.70
CA ASN A 295 -5.22 -16.68 1.56
C ASN A 295 -6.17 -15.54 1.18
N PHE A 296 -6.29 -15.22 -0.11
CA PHE A 296 -7.21 -14.18 -0.57
C PHE A 296 -8.66 -14.48 -0.16
N PHE A 297 -9.17 -15.69 -0.45
CA PHE A 297 -10.55 -16.04 -0.13
C PHE A 297 -10.80 -16.17 1.37
N ASP A 298 -9.83 -16.68 2.13
CA ASP A 298 -9.88 -16.72 3.60
C ASP A 298 -9.94 -15.29 4.18
N ASN A 299 -9.16 -14.35 3.63
CA ASN A 299 -9.19 -12.95 4.04
C ASN A 299 -10.53 -12.28 3.73
N VAL A 300 -11.08 -12.50 2.53
CA VAL A 300 -12.43 -12.03 2.16
C VAL A 300 -13.48 -12.58 3.11
N GLN A 301 -13.39 -13.87 3.44
CA GLN A 301 -14.30 -14.52 4.38
C GLN A 301 -14.15 -13.96 5.80
N GLY A 302 -12.92 -13.73 6.27
CA GLY A 302 -12.65 -13.11 7.56
C GLY A 302 -13.28 -11.71 7.69
N PHE A 303 -13.27 -10.90 6.63
CA PHE A 303 -13.97 -9.61 6.65
C PHE A 303 -15.49 -9.74 6.73
N ARG A 304 -16.08 -10.74 6.05
CA ARG A 304 -17.52 -11.02 6.15
C ARG A 304 -17.92 -11.45 7.55
N GLU A 305 -17.15 -12.35 8.16
CA GLU A 305 -17.35 -12.81 9.53
C GLU A 305 -17.18 -11.66 10.54
N ALA A 306 -16.16 -10.82 10.35
CA ALA A 306 -15.95 -9.65 11.19
C ALA A 306 -17.12 -8.65 11.09
N TRP A 307 -17.62 -8.38 9.88
CA TRP A 307 -18.77 -7.50 9.69
C TRP A 307 -20.06 -8.11 10.27
N GLN A 308 -20.30 -9.40 10.07
CA GLN A 308 -21.44 -10.11 10.64
C GLN A 308 -21.42 -10.04 12.17
N LYS A 309 -20.26 -10.27 12.79
CA LYS A 309 -20.07 -10.13 14.24
C LYS A 309 -20.35 -8.69 14.72
N GLU A 310 -19.96 -7.67 13.96
CA GLU A 310 -20.31 -6.28 14.27
C GLU A 310 -21.83 -6.03 14.23
N LEU A 311 -22.54 -6.61 13.25
CA LEU A 311 -23.99 -6.50 13.15
C LEU A 311 -24.69 -7.18 14.33
N GLU A 312 -24.21 -8.35 14.74
CA GLU A 312 -24.70 -9.08 15.91
C GLU A 312 -24.50 -8.27 17.21
N ILE A 313 -23.29 -7.74 17.43
CA ILE A 313 -23.01 -6.87 18.58
C ILE A 313 -23.94 -5.65 18.60
N LYS A 314 -24.11 -4.99 17.45
CA LYS A 314 -25.03 -3.84 17.31
C LYS A 314 -26.48 -4.25 17.61
N ALA A 315 -26.90 -5.46 17.24
CA ALA A 315 -28.24 -5.98 17.53
C ALA A 315 -28.43 -6.27 19.03
N SER A 316 -27.47 -6.92 19.68
CA SER A 316 -27.53 -7.21 21.12
C SER A 316 -27.51 -5.94 21.97
N LEU A 317 -26.77 -4.91 21.57
CA LEU A 317 -26.85 -3.58 22.19
C LEU A 317 -28.26 -2.98 22.08
N ARG A 318 -28.90 -3.04 20.92
CA ARG A 318 -30.28 -2.53 20.73
C ARG A 318 -31.32 -3.29 21.55
N LYS A 319 -31.08 -4.58 21.82
CA LYS A 319 -31.95 -5.43 22.64
C LYS A 319 -31.63 -5.38 24.13
N ASN A 320 -30.65 -4.57 24.56
CA ASN A 320 -30.13 -4.54 25.92
C ASN A 320 -29.60 -5.89 26.45
N GLU A 321 -29.23 -6.80 25.54
CA GLU A 321 -28.59 -8.10 25.87
C GLU A 321 -27.09 -7.92 26.18
N LEU A 322 -26.50 -6.82 25.70
CA LEU A 322 -25.12 -6.43 25.96
C LEU A 322 -25.11 -5.04 26.59
N ASN A 323 -24.46 -4.90 27.74
CA ASN A 323 -24.29 -3.62 28.44
C ASN A 323 -22.81 -3.35 28.70
N PHE A 324 -22.43 -2.07 28.77
CA PHE A 324 -21.08 -1.68 29.13
C PHE A 324 -21.02 -1.20 30.59
N VAL A 325 -20.07 -1.73 31.34
CA VAL A 325 -19.79 -1.38 32.73
C VAL A 325 -18.39 -0.77 32.80
N THR A 326 -18.26 0.41 33.39
CA THR A 326 -16.96 1.03 33.65
C THR A 326 -16.44 0.60 35.01
N VAL A 327 -15.16 0.24 35.09
CA VAL A 327 -14.51 -0.19 36.33
C VAL A 327 -13.22 0.58 36.53
N VAL A 328 -13.08 1.23 37.69
CA VAL A 328 -11.79 1.77 38.14
C VAL A 328 -10.97 0.61 38.67
N GLU A 329 -9.89 0.28 37.99
CA GLU A 329 -9.08 -0.90 38.29
C GLU A 329 -8.11 -0.62 39.43
N ASN A 330 -8.03 -1.55 40.38
CA ASN A 330 -6.89 -1.57 41.31
C ASN A 330 -5.71 -2.23 40.60
N ILE A 331 -4.77 -1.40 40.16
CA ILE A 331 -3.65 -1.82 39.33
C ILE A 331 -2.63 -2.65 40.13
N MET A 332 -2.58 -2.47 41.45
CA MET A 332 -1.64 -3.16 42.33
C MET A 332 -2.41 -4.06 43.29
N ASN A 333 -2.08 -5.36 43.32
CA ASN A 333 -2.55 -6.25 44.38
C ASN A 333 -1.74 -6.01 45.68
N ASP A 334 -2.11 -6.70 46.77
CA ASP A 334 -1.44 -6.59 48.08
C ASP A 334 0.06 -6.93 48.05
N SER A 335 0.54 -7.54 46.96
CA SER A 335 1.95 -7.84 46.69
C SER A 335 2.63 -6.85 45.72
N ASN A 336 2.00 -5.71 45.41
CA ASN A 336 2.42 -4.72 44.41
C ASN A 336 2.65 -5.31 43.01
N LYS A 337 1.91 -6.36 42.65
CA LYS A 337 1.93 -6.95 41.31
C LYS A 337 0.64 -6.61 40.57
N MET A 338 0.81 -6.26 39.30
CA MET A 338 -0.32 -6.05 38.41
C MET A 338 -0.91 -7.38 37.98
N ASN A 339 -2.23 -7.42 37.84
CA ASN A 339 -2.93 -8.57 37.28
C ASN A 339 -2.45 -8.82 35.84
N GLU A 340 -1.77 -9.95 35.62
CA GLU A 340 -1.18 -10.32 34.32
C GLU A 340 -2.23 -10.43 33.21
N HIS A 341 -3.39 -11.00 33.51
CA HIS A 341 -4.49 -11.10 32.55
C HIS A 341 -5.00 -9.73 32.10
N MET A 342 -5.11 -8.78 33.04
CA MET A 342 -5.50 -7.40 32.73
C MET A 342 -4.41 -6.69 31.89
N PHE A 343 -3.13 -6.87 32.25
CA PHE A 343 -2.02 -6.33 31.47
C PHE A 343 -2.06 -6.81 30.03
N ASP A 344 -2.18 -8.13 29.84
CA ASP A 344 -2.18 -8.75 28.53
C ASP A 344 -3.37 -8.29 27.70
N THR A 345 -4.54 -8.15 28.33
CA THR A 345 -5.75 -7.64 27.66
C THR A 345 -5.58 -6.19 27.21
N ILE A 346 -5.03 -5.32 28.07
CA ILE A 346 -4.76 -3.91 27.74
C ILE A 346 -3.72 -3.81 26.63
N MET A 347 -2.66 -4.61 26.71
CA MET A 347 -1.62 -4.65 25.68
C MET A 347 -2.17 -5.15 24.35
N LYS A 348 -3.07 -6.14 24.37
CA LYS A 348 -3.76 -6.65 23.17
C LYS A 348 -4.64 -5.57 22.55
N ILE A 349 -5.52 -4.93 23.33
CA ILE A 349 -6.36 -3.82 22.87
C ILE A 349 -5.48 -2.72 22.28
N ARG A 350 -4.41 -2.32 22.98
CA ARG A 350 -3.47 -1.30 22.49
C ARG A 350 -2.86 -1.67 21.15
N GLN A 351 -2.37 -2.90 20.99
CA GLN A 351 -1.79 -3.36 19.72
C GLN A 351 -2.81 -3.40 18.58
N GLU A 352 -4.10 -3.63 18.89
CA GLU A 352 -5.16 -3.64 17.89
C GLU A 352 -5.53 -2.23 17.40
N TYR A 353 -5.52 -1.21 18.27
CA TYR A 353 -5.90 0.16 17.94
C TYR A 353 -4.73 1.08 17.57
N CYS A 354 -3.53 0.84 18.12
CA CYS A 354 -2.34 1.66 17.87
C CYS A 354 -1.43 1.01 16.82
N SER A 355 -0.93 1.82 15.87
CA SER A 355 0.04 1.34 14.87
C SER A 355 1.40 1.05 15.53
N PRO A 356 2.09 -0.06 15.17
CA PRO A 356 3.40 -0.42 15.73
C PRO A 356 4.48 0.65 15.56
N THR A 357 4.38 1.48 14.52
CA THR A 357 5.39 2.46 14.13
C THR A 357 5.42 3.72 15.01
N ASN A 358 4.37 4.02 15.77
CA ASN A 358 4.20 5.31 16.43
C ASN A 358 4.38 5.30 17.96
N PHE A 359 4.68 4.15 18.59
CA PHE A 359 4.71 4.08 20.05
C PHE A 359 5.91 3.34 20.64
N ASN A 360 6.50 3.97 21.66
CA ASN A 360 7.45 3.32 22.54
C ASN A 360 6.68 2.44 23.54
N ASP A 361 6.38 1.20 23.15
CA ASP A 361 5.69 0.20 23.99
C ASP A 361 6.35 0.04 25.37
N ARG A 362 7.67 0.20 25.45
CA ARG A 362 8.40 0.13 26.73
C ARG A 362 7.95 1.23 27.69
N SER A 363 7.74 2.45 27.20
CA SER A 363 7.28 3.57 28.04
C SER A 363 5.84 3.37 28.52
N PHE A 364 4.96 2.89 27.64
CA PHE A 364 3.57 2.59 28.00
C PHE A 364 3.49 1.47 29.03
N ARG A 365 4.20 0.36 28.81
CA ARG A 365 4.29 -0.75 29.77
C ARG A 365 4.76 -0.27 31.13
N LYS A 366 5.87 0.48 31.19
CA LYS A 366 6.36 1.07 32.45
C LYS A 366 5.30 1.93 33.14
N SER A 367 4.57 2.71 32.35
CA SER A 367 3.55 3.60 32.90
C SER A 367 2.34 2.85 33.48
N LEU A 368 2.05 1.61 33.06
CA LEU A 368 0.99 0.81 33.70
C LEU A 368 1.38 0.35 35.11
N TYR A 369 2.67 0.20 35.41
CA TYR A 369 3.15 -0.12 36.75
C TYR A 369 3.37 1.10 37.65
N ASP A 370 3.05 2.32 37.18
CA ASP A 370 3.18 3.53 37.99
C ASP A 370 2.02 3.61 39.00
N PRO A 371 2.28 3.67 40.32
CA PRO A 371 1.23 3.76 41.34
C PRO A 371 0.32 4.99 41.21
N SER A 372 0.77 6.03 40.49
CA SER A 372 -0.03 7.22 40.21
C SER A 372 -0.96 7.05 38.99
N THR A 373 -0.91 5.93 38.29
CA THR A 373 -1.79 5.66 37.16
C THR A 373 -3.21 5.41 37.64
N ILE A 374 -4.16 6.08 36.98
CA ILE A 374 -5.57 5.77 37.08
C ILE A 374 -5.95 4.99 35.83
N LEU A 375 -6.34 3.73 36.01
CA LEU A 375 -6.79 2.86 34.92
C LEU A 375 -8.29 2.63 35.07
N ILE A 376 -9.03 2.94 34.03
CA ILE A 376 -10.46 2.68 33.92
C ILE A 376 -10.65 1.70 32.77
N THR A 377 -11.33 0.59 32.99
CA THR A 377 -11.69 -0.37 31.94
C THR A 377 -13.16 -0.23 31.58
N LEU A 378 -13.46 -0.60 30.34
CA LEU A 378 -14.82 -0.80 29.84
C LEU A 378 -15.02 -2.32 29.70
N ARG A 379 -16.03 -2.86 30.40
CA ARG A 379 -16.31 -4.29 30.47
C ARG A 379 -17.71 -4.63 29.98
N ILE A 380 -17.89 -5.85 29.51
CA ILE A 380 -19.19 -6.36 29.06
C ILE A 380 -19.99 -6.92 30.26
N ASN A 381 -21.24 -6.49 30.41
CA ASN A 381 -22.30 -6.99 31.29
C ASN A 381 -22.08 -6.91 32.81
N SER A 382 -20.88 -7.10 33.32
CA SER A 382 -20.58 -7.01 34.76
C SER A 382 -19.19 -6.42 35.03
N LYS A 383 -18.90 -6.15 36.32
CA LYS A 383 -17.59 -5.64 36.75
C LYS A 383 -16.46 -6.66 36.58
N GLU A 384 -16.81 -7.95 36.54
CA GLU A 384 -15.91 -9.08 36.34
C GLU A 384 -15.88 -9.54 34.87
N GLY A 385 -16.69 -8.91 34.00
CA GLY A 385 -16.81 -9.27 32.59
C GLY A 385 -15.58 -8.95 31.75
N GLU A 386 -15.62 -9.35 30.48
CA GLU A 386 -14.53 -9.17 29.51
C GLU A 386 -14.22 -7.69 29.31
N ILE A 387 -12.93 -7.33 29.39
CA ILE A 387 -12.44 -5.97 29.11
C ILE A 387 -12.38 -5.77 27.59
N VAL A 388 -13.12 -4.77 27.11
CA VAL A 388 -13.20 -4.40 25.68
C VAL A 388 -12.68 -3.01 25.37
N GLY A 389 -12.36 -2.23 26.40
CA GLY A 389 -11.77 -0.91 26.25
C GLY A 389 -11.07 -0.49 27.53
N TYR A 390 -10.22 0.53 27.41
CA TYR A 390 -9.59 1.14 28.58
C TYR A 390 -9.32 2.63 28.34
N VAL A 391 -9.28 3.38 29.43
CA VAL A 391 -8.72 4.72 29.51
C VAL A 391 -7.66 4.73 30.59
N LYS A 392 -6.51 5.30 30.27
CA LYS A 392 -5.39 5.45 31.20
C LYS A 392 -5.13 6.93 31.43
N GLY A 393 -5.20 7.35 32.69
CA GLY A 393 -4.81 8.67 33.16
C GLY A 393 -3.71 8.59 34.24
N GLY A 394 -3.30 9.75 34.72
CA GLY A 394 -2.48 9.94 35.92
C GLY A 394 -2.73 11.36 36.44
N PRO A 395 -2.18 11.75 37.61
CA PRO A 395 -2.25 13.13 38.07
C PRO A 395 -1.81 14.06 36.94
N LEU A 396 -2.61 15.09 36.65
CA LEU A 396 -2.49 16.05 35.54
C LEU A 396 -1.02 16.33 35.18
N GLU A 397 -0.50 15.46 34.32
CA GLU A 397 0.77 15.48 33.62
C GLU A 397 2.05 15.87 34.41
N LYS A 398 3.13 15.12 34.19
CA LYS A 398 4.50 15.68 34.22
C LYS A 398 4.70 16.72 33.09
N HIS A 399 3.69 17.54 32.80
CA HIS A 399 3.75 18.67 31.88
C HIS A 399 4.64 19.71 32.55
N LYS A 400 5.90 19.75 32.11
CA LYS A 400 6.65 20.98 32.26
C LYS A 400 6.12 21.90 31.16
N PRO A 401 5.36 22.97 31.47
CA PRO A 401 5.11 23.99 30.46
C PRO A 401 6.48 24.41 29.93
N LYS A 402 6.65 24.39 28.60
CA LYS A 402 7.85 24.96 27.97
C LYS A 402 7.98 26.37 28.52
N ARG A 403 9.01 26.63 29.34
CA ARG A 403 9.42 28.00 29.61
C ARG A 403 9.76 28.61 28.27
N SER A 404 9.00 29.63 27.86
CA SER A 404 9.39 30.51 26.78
C SER A 404 10.78 31.07 27.10
N ARG A 405 11.75 30.74 26.26
CA ARG A 405 12.99 31.49 26.11
C ARG A 405 13.17 31.76 24.63
#